data_AF-A0A5C2LK66-F1
#
_entry.id   AF-A0A5C2LK66-F1
#
_cell.length_a   1.000
_cell.length_b   1.000
_cell.length_c   1.000
_cell.angle_alpha   90.00
_cell.angle_beta   90.00
_cell.angle_gamma   90.00
#
_symmetry.space_group_name_H-M   'P 1'
#
loop_
_entity.id
_entity.type
_entity.pdbx_description
1 polymer ?
#
loop_
_entity_poly.entity_id
_entity_poly.type
_entity_poly.pdbx_seq_one_letter_code
_entity_poly.pdbx_strand_id
1 'polypeptide(L)'
;MSAGRALNLYAAKLDNRQEGEISAGENHLTVNGELVNRGLIDGGLTHIVATTLTNIGSGRLYGDAVALQAATLTNAAENGVAATIAARASLAMGVGTLNNRDHALIYSDGTLAIGGQLAEDGSLSGRAGVFNNHSATLESAGDMVLDIQQINNYNDHLVTKDVMVEQSWRHEAALKGSVQRFDWSLVDTSYKNKYGVHDAIMPDGSRGDEFYEYQYQRTVVETQVVESDPGKILSGARLIINSDKLNNYDSQIIAGGALGGVIGELNNVATTGKRVTTDVGTQTRWYEKRPAARLAAPKPAGEKKAANMNRRRWFRPSICKP
;
A
#
# COMPACT_ATOMS: atom_id res chain seq x y z
N MET A 1 41.15 -11.75 -6.72
CA MET A 1 41.88 -11.50 -7.97
C MET A 1 42.06 -10.01 -8.10
N SER A 2 43.23 -9.52 -8.48
CA SER A 2 43.42 -8.09 -8.71
C SER A 2 44.36 -7.80 -9.88
N ALA A 3 44.14 -6.67 -10.55
CA ALA A 3 44.99 -6.18 -11.64
C ALA A 3 45.09 -4.65 -11.62
N GLY A 4 46.26 -4.08 -11.90
CA GLY A 4 46.46 -2.63 -11.81
C GLY A 4 45.72 -1.80 -12.87
N ARG A 5 45.46 -2.37 -14.05
CA ARG A 5 44.79 -1.66 -15.17
C ARG A 5 43.54 -2.39 -15.64
N ALA A 6 43.68 -3.58 -16.22
CA ALA A 6 42.53 -4.35 -16.71
C ALA A 6 42.67 -5.83 -16.31
N LEU A 7 41.58 -6.41 -15.85
CA LEU A 7 41.40 -7.83 -15.62
C LEU A 7 40.44 -8.38 -16.69
N ASN A 8 40.92 -9.28 -17.54
CA ASN A 8 40.10 -10.00 -18.50
C ASN A 8 39.93 -11.44 -18.01
N LEU A 9 38.71 -11.86 -17.74
CA LEU A 9 38.40 -13.20 -17.26
C LEU A 9 37.38 -13.85 -18.18
N TYR A 10 37.69 -15.07 -18.61
CA TYR A 10 36.80 -15.92 -19.38
C TYR A 10 36.59 -17.23 -18.61
N ALA A 11 35.35 -17.53 -18.26
CA ALA A 11 35.05 -18.73 -17.47
C ALA A 11 33.71 -19.36 -17.88
N ALA A 12 33.53 -20.65 -17.59
CA ALA A 12 32.22 -21.27 -17.68
C ALA A 12 31.33 -20.91 -16.47
N LYS A 13 31.94 -20.81 -15.28
CA LYS A 13 31.30 -20.41 -14.03
C LYS A 13 32.28 -19.59 -13.19
N LEU A 14 31.75 -18.67 -12.40
CA LEU A 14 32.51 -17.88 -11.44
C LEU A 14 31.75 -17.80 -10.12
N ASP A 15 32.37 -18.25 -9.03
CA ASP A 15 31.85 -18.11 -7.67
C ASP A 15 32.80 -17.19 -6.88
N ASN A 16 32.41 -15.92 -6.73
CA ASN A 16 33.10 -14.97 -5.87
C ASN A 16 32.48 -15.04 -4.47
N ARG A 17 33.08 -15.85 -3.60
CA ARG A 17 32.59 -16.13 -2.24
C ARG A 17 32.63 -14.88 -1.35
N GLN A 18 32.06 -14.97 -0.14
CA GLN A 18 31.89 -13.84 0.79
C GLN A 18 33.17 -13.01 1.05
N GLU A 19 34.31 -13.67 1.25
CA GLU A 19 35.62 -13.01 1.45
C GLU A 19 36.37 -12.77 0.13
N GLY A 20 35.73 -13.06 -0.99
CA GLY A 20 36.30 -12.93 -2.33
C GLY A 20 36.30 -11.47 -2.78
N GLU A 21 37.40 -11.08 -3.41
CA GLU A 21 37.55 -9.75 -4.01
C GLU A 21 38.02 -9.90 -5.45
N ILE A 22 37.37 -9.19 -6.37
CA ILE A 22 37.79 -9.01 -7.76
C ILE A 22 37.92 -7.50 -7.99
N SER A 23 39.15 -7.01 -8.12
CA SER A 23 39.40 -5.56 -8.17
C SER A 23 40.43 -5.18 -9.24
N ALA A 24 40.06 -4.26 -10.13
CA ALA A 24 40.95 -3.73 -11.16
C ALA A 24 40.51 -2.33 -11.61
N GLY A 25 41.37 -1.60 -12.34
CA GLY A 25 40.92 -0.39 -13.04
C GLY A 25 39.74 -0.68 -13.97
N GLU A 26 39.78 -1.81 -14.67
CA GLU A 26 38.68 -2.34 -15.47
C GLU A 26 38.55 -3.85 -15.23
N ASN A 27 37.36 -4.32 -14.85
CA ASN A 27 37.00 -5.74 -14.83
C ASN A 27 36.16 -6.06 -16.06
N HIS A 28 36.66 -6.95 -16.91
CA HIS A 28 35.94 -7.52 -18.05
C HIS A 28 35.73 -9.01 -17.80
N LEU A 29 34.54 -9.37 -17.35
CA LEU A 29 34.21 -10.74 -16.92
C LEU A 29 33.20 -11.36 -17.89
N THR A 30 33.65 -12.33 -18.68
CA THR A 30 32.79 -13.10 -19.60
C THR A 30 32.57 -14.50 -19.03
N VAL A 31 31.35 -14.79 -18.59
CA VAL A 31 30.97 -16.03 -17.93
C VAL A 31 29.86 -16.74 -18.70
N ASN A 32 30.19 -17.77 -19.47
CA ASN A 32 29.20 -18.42 -20.36
C ASN A 32 28.01 -19.06 -19.62
N GLY A 33 28.18 -19.38 -18.34
CA GLY A 33 27.13 -19.91 -17.49
C GLY A 33 26.74 -18.95 -16.37
N GLU A 34 27.14 -19.29 -15.16
CA GLU A 34 26.68 -18.63 -13.94
C GLU A 34 27.81 -17.88 -13.26
N LEU A 35 27.57 -16.60 -12.98
CA LEU A 35 28.36 -15.79 -12.07
C LEU A 35 27.56 -15.60 -10.77
N VAL A 36 28.09 -16.13 -9.67
CA VAL A 36 27.57 -15.86 -8.32
C VAL A 36 28.53 -14.98 -7.56
N ASN A 37 28.03 -13.86 -7.05
CA ASN A 37 28.78 -12.93 -6.22
C ASN A 37 28.17 -12.83 -4.82
N ARG A 38 28.98 -13.19 -3.82
CA ARG A 38 28.79 -12.89 -2.39
C ARG A 38 29.88 -11.99 -1.83
N GLY A 39 30.97 -11.79 -2.57
CA GLY A 39 32.08 -10.94 -2.20
C GLY A 39 32.01 -9.55 -2.83
N LEU A 40 33.17 -8.95 -3.06
CA LEU A 40 33.34 -7.67 -3.74
C LEU A 40 33.80 -7.87 -5.19
N ILE A 41 33.14 -7.20 -6.13
CA ILE A 41 33.69 -6.91 -7.46
C ILE A 41 33.66 -5.39 -7.62
N ASP A 42 34.82 -4.75 -7.78
CA ASP A 42 34.93 -3.29 -7.86
C ASP A 42 35.99 -2.86 -8.88
N GLY A 43 35.76 -1.72 -9.54
CA GLY A 43 36.73 -1.15 -10.47
C GLY A 43 36.34 0.24 -10.95
N GLY A 44 37.11 0.82 -11.86
CA GLY A 44 36.65 2.00 -12.61
C GLY A 44 35.53 1.60 -13.58
N LEU A 45 35.77 0.58 -14.40
CA LEU A 45 34.74 -0.10 -15.18
C LEU A 45 34.53 -1.52 -14.64
N THR A 46 33.30 -1.90 -14.34
CA THR A 46 32.92 -3.29 -14.11
C THR A 46 31.96 -3.73 -15.20
N HIS A 47 32.48 -4.46 -16.18
CA HIS A 47 31.75 -5.01 -17.31
C HIS A 47 31.60 -6.53 -17.16
N ILE A 48 30.36 -7.00 -17.07
CA ILE A 48 30.04 -8.41 -16.86
C ILE A 48 29.08 -8.87 -17.95
N VAL A 49 29.46 -9.94 -18.63
CA VAL A 49 28.61 -10.67 -19.57
C VAL A 49 28.42 -12.07 -19.02
N ALA A 50 27.19 -12.45 -18.68
CA ALA A 50 26.89 -13.78 -18.15
C ALA A 50 25.56 -14.34 -18.70
N THR A 51 25.37 -15.65 -18.69
CA THR A 51 24.00 -16.19 -18.90
C THR A 51 23.13 -15.87 -17.69
N THR A 52 23.63 -16.19 -16.49
CA THR A 52 22.98 -15.86 -15.22
C THR A 52 23.94 -15.12 -14.32
N LEU A 53 23.52 -13.95 -13.82
CA LEU A 53 24.25 -13.14 -12.85
C LEU A 53 23.46 -13.10 -11.54
N THR A 54 24.04 -13.62 -10.46
CA THR A 54 23.43 -13.63 -9.13
C THR A 54 24.32 -12.87 -8.16
N ASN A 55 23.91 -11.68 -7.75
CA ASN A 55 24.49 -10.92 -6.65
C ASN A 55 23.62 -11.14 -5.41
N ILE A 56 24.15 -11.77 -4.36
CA ILE A 56 23.32 -12.22 -3.24
C ILE A 56 24.02 -12.01 -1.89
N GLY A 57 23.23 -11.76 -0.84
CA GLY A 57 23.76 -11.65 0.52
C GLY A 57 24.64 -10.42 0.69
N SER A 58 25.89 -10.67 1.06
CA SER A 58 26.95 -9.65 1.18
C SER A 58 27.56 -9.21 -0.16
N GLY A 59 27.03 -9.72 -1.28
CA GLY A 59 27.47 -9.41 -2.62
C GLY A 59 27.43 -7.91 -2.93
N ARG A 60 28.57 -7.39 -3.36
CA ARG A 60 28.76 -6.01 -3.79
C ARG A 60 29.35 -5.96 -5.19
N LEU A 61 28.65 -5.35 -6.13
CA LEU A 61 29.12 -5.07 -7.49
C LEU A 61 29.21 -3.56 -7.68
N TYR A 62 30.43 -3.03 -7.76
CA TYR A 62 30.70 -1.61 -7.83
C TYR A 62 31.50 -1.22 -9.07
N GLY A 63 31.34 0.04 -9.46
CA GLY A 63 32.19 0.68 -10.46
C GLY A 63 31.98 2.18 -10.54
N ASP A 64 32.84 2.90 -11.27
CA ASP A 64 32.46 4.23 -11.75
C ASP A 64 31.43 4.08 -12.88
N ALA A 65 31.73 3.18 -13.82
CA ALA A 65 30.76 2.62 -14.76
C ALA A 65 30.53 1.14 -14.46
N VAL A 66 29.27 0.73 -14.42
CA VAL A 66 28.87 -0.68 -14.30
C VAL A 66 28.00 -1.03 -15.49
N ALA A 67 28.39 -2.08 -16.20
CA ALA A 67 27.79 -2.50 -17.46
C ALA A 67 27.51 -4.02 -17.38
N LEU A 68 26.23 -4.41 -17.33
CA LEU A 68 25.83 -5.79 -17.07
C LEU A 68 24.98 -6.33 -18.21
N GLN A 69 25.42 -7.41 -18.85
CA GLN A 69 24.65 -8.17 -19.82
C GLN A 69 24.31 -9.54 -19.24
N ALA A 70 23.02 -9.86 -19.06
CA ALA A 70 22.61 -11.19 -18.60
C ALA A 70 21.22 -11.62 -19.09
N ALA A 71 21.03 -12.91 -19.37
CA ALA A 71 19.68 -13.41 -19.63
C ALA A 71 18.81 -13.29 -18.37
N THR A 72 19.38 -13.60 -17.19
CA THR A 72 18.75 -13.37 -15.89
C THR A 72 19.74 -12.72 -14.93
N LEU A 73 19.34 -11.60 -14.33
CA LEU A 73 20.05 -10.94 -13.24
C LEU A 73 19.22 -11.03 -11.96
N THR A 74 19.82 -11.49 -10.87
CA THR A 74 19.23 -11.47 -9.54
C THR A 74 20.11 -10.69 -8.58
N ASN A 75 19.50 -9.71 -7.91
CA ASN A 75 20.07 -8.97 -6.79
C ASN A 75 19.14 -9.18 -5.59
N ALA A 76 19.59 -9.91 -4.56
CA ALA A 76 18.68 -10.35 -3.50
C ALA A 76 19.39 -10.50 -2.15
N ALA A 77 18.60 -10.53 -1.07
CA ALA A 77 19.11 -10.86 0.24
C ALA A 77 19.44 -12.35 0.40
N GLU A 78 20.41 -12.65 1.26
CA GLU A 78 20.69 -13.98 1.79
C GLU A 78 20.97 -13.85 3.29
N ASN A 79 20.29 -14.66 4.10
CA ASN A 79 20.39 -14.62 5.57
C ASN A 79 20.16 -13.23 6.18
N GLY A 80 19.25 -12.44 5.62
CA GLY A 80 18.89 -11.10 6.09
C GLY A 80 19.86 -9.98 5.69
N VAL A 81 20.89 -10.27 4.89
CA VAL A 81 21.79 -9.26 4.32
C VAL A 81 21.45 -9.05 2.86
N ALA A 82 21.16 -7.81 2.47
CA ALA A 82 20.74 -7.45 1.12
C ALA A 82 21.93 -7.04 0.25
N ALA A 83 21.98 -7.58 -0.97
CA ALA A 83 23.07 -7.34 -1.90
C ALA A 83 22.95 -5.96 -2.59
N THR A 84 24.10 -5.41 -3.01
CA THR A 84 24.16 -4.09 -3.66
C THR A 84 24.85 -4.14 -5.01
N ILE A 85 24.24 -3.52 -6.01
CA ILE A 85 24.86 -3.16 -7.29
C ILE A 85 24.87 -1.63 -7.35
N ALA A 86 26.03 -1.00 -7.51
CA ALA A 86 26.11 0.46 -7.52
C ALA A 86 27.16 1.00 -8.51
N ALA A 87 26.83 2.11 -9.18
CA ALA A 87 27.78 2.84 -10.03
C ALA A 87 27.93 4.30 -9.63
N ARG A 88 29.15 4.86 -9.67
CA ARG A 88 29.39 6.29 -9.33
C ARG A 88 29.07 7.27 -10.47
N ALA A 89 29.03 6.82 -11.71
CA ALA A 89 28.77 7.69 -12.87
C ALA A 89 27.66 7.13 -13.77
N SER A 90 27.68 5.83 -14.08
CA SER A 90 26.67 5.24 -14.97
C SER A 90 26.46 3.76 -14.72
N LEU A 91 25.20 3.35 -14.64
CA LEU A 91 24.79 1.94 -14.60
C LEU A 91 23.96 1.60 -15.84
N ALA A 92 24.43 0.64 -16.64
CA ALA A 92 23.72 0.12 -17.81
C ALA A 92 23.48 -1.39 -17.68
N MET A 93 22.24 -1.84 -17.89
CA MET A 93 21.87 -3.25 -17.78
C MET A 93 21.08 -3.73 -19.00
N GLY A 94 21.69 -4.63 -19.78
CA GLY A 94 21.04 -5.39 -20.84
C GLY A 94 20.57 -6.74 -20.30
N VAL A 95 19.26 -6.89 -20.08
CA VAL A 95 18.73 -8.05 -19.36
C VAL A 95 17.47 -8.65 -19.96
N GLY A 96 17.32 -9.97 -19.88
CA GLY A 96 16.05 -10.65 -20.16
C GLY A 96 15.09 -10.54 -18.97
N THR A 97 15.52 -11.00 -17.80
CA THR A 97 14.78 -10.87 -16.53
C THR A 97 15.67 -10.25 -15.47
N LEU A 98 15.18 -9.22 -14.80
CA LEU A 98 15.80 -8.58 -13.64
C LEU A 98 14.97 -8.85 -12.39
N ASN A 99 15.58 -9.44 -11.37
CA ASN A 99 14.96 -9.64 -10.06
C ASN A 99 15.74 -8.83 -9.02
N ASN A 100 15.08 -7.86 -8.38
CA ASN A 100 15.60 -7.12 -7.23
C ASN A 100 14.65 -7.36 -6.05
N ARG A 101 15.14 -7.96 -4.97
CA ARG A 101 14.27 -8.49 -3.89
C ARG A 101 14.81 -8.21 -2.49
N ASP A 102 13.90 -8.07 -1.54
CA ASP A 102 14.17 -8.09 -0.10
C ASP A 102 15.25 -7.08 0.32
N HIS A 103 14.92 -5.79 0.23
CA HIS A 103 15.80 -4.65 0.54
C HIS A 103 17.06 -4.50 -0.34
N ALA A 104 17.23 -5.34 -1.37
CA ALA A 104 18.37 -5.23 -2.26
C ALA A 104 18.38 -3.90 -3.02
N LEU A 105 19.58 -3.38 -3.24
CA LEU A 105 19.80 -2.06 -3.82
C LEU A 105 20.48 -2.17 -5.18
N ILE A 106 19.87 -1.53 -6.18
CA ILE A 106 20.49 -1.21 -7.46
C ILE A 106 20.53 0.31 -7.57
N TYR A 107 21.73 0.89 -7.60
CA TYR A 107 21.94 2.33 -7.48
C TYR A 107 22.87 2.90 -8.56
N SER A 108 22.64 4.14 -8.97
CA SER A 108 23.67 4.94 -9.64
C SER A 108 23.68 6.37 -9.11
N ASP A 109 24.87 6.90 -8.81
CA ASP A 109 25.08 8.31 -8.45
C ASP A 109 24.98 9.23 -9.67
N GLY A 110 25.03 8.67 -10.88
CA GLY A 110 24.74 9.37 -12.13
C GLY A 110 23.54 8.73 -12.83
N THR A 111 23.70 8.34 -14.09
CA THR A 111 22.58 7.84 -14.92
C THR A 111 22.36 6.34 -14.78
N LEU A 112 21.10 5.91 -14.87
CA LEU A 112 20.73 4.50 -14.89
C LEU A 112 19.90 4.16 -16.14
N ALA A 113 20.29 3.12 -16.87
CA ALA A 113 19.54 2.65 -18.02
C ALA A 113 19.37 1.12 -18.03
N ILE A 114 18.17 0.66 -18.38
CA ILE A 114 17.84 -0.78 -18.49
C ILE A 114 17.21 -1.02 -19.87
N GLY A 115 17.74 -2.01 -20.59
CA GLY A 115 17.27 -2.41 -21.92
C GLY A 115 17.46 -3.90 -22.19
N GLY A 116 17.26 -4.33 -23.43
CA GLY A 116 17.30 -5.75 -23.80
C GLY A 116 18.70 -6.31 -24.03
N GLN A 117 19.53 -5.60 -24.80
CA GLN A 117 20.90 -5.99 -25.14
C GLN A 117 21.83 -4.81 -24.91
N LEU A 118 22.96 -5.10 -24.27
CA LEU A 118 24.08 -4.19 -24.06
C LEU A 118 25.18 -4.55 -25.07
N ALA A 119 25.56 -3.57 -25.90
CA ALA A 119 26.66 -3.71 -26.84
C ALA A 119 28.02 -3.44 -26.16
N GLU A 120 29.12 -3.81 -26.83
CA GLU A 120 30.49 -3.59 -26.31
C GLU A 120 30.83 -2.11 -26.07
N ASP A 121 30.18 -1.20 -26.80
CA ASP A 121 30.35 0.25 -26.62
C ASP A 121 29.53 0.82 -25.45
N GLY A 122 28.81 -0.03 -24.70
CA GLY A 122 27.96 0.35 -23.58
C GLY A 122 26.56 0.82 -23.97
N SER A 123 26.21 0.82 -25.27
CA SER A 123 24.87 1.20 -25.72
C SER A 123 23.84 0.10 -25.46
N LEU A 124 22.63 0.52 -25.08
CA LEU A 124 21.49 -0.38 -24.90
C LEU A 124 20.59 -0.36 -26.13
N SER A 125 20.07 -1.54 -26.49
CA SER A 125 19.09 -1.71 -27.55
C SER A 125 18.01 -2.70 -27.17
N GLY A 126 16.84 -2.56 -27.79
CA GLY A 126 15.67 -3.38 -27.47
C GLY A 126 15.16 -3.15 -26.05
N ARG A 127 14.13 -3.92 -25.67
CA ARG A 127 13.53 -3.86 -24.34
C ARG A 127 13.92 -5.08 -23.52
N ALA A 128 14.20 -4.89 -22.23
CA ALA A 128 14.28 -5.99 -21.29
C ALA A 128 12.93 -6.71 -21.22
N GLY A 129 12.91 -7.99 -20.84
CA GLY A 129 11.68 -8.74 -20.70
C GLY A 129 10.89 -8.31 -19.47
N VAL A 130 11.34 -8.74 -18.28
CA VAL A 130 10.61 -8.50 -17.03
C VAL A 130 11.54 -7.92 -15.98
N PHE A 131 11.09 -6.87 -15.30
CA PHE A 131 11.69 -6.38 -14.06
C PHE A 131 10.76 -6.63 -12.88
N ASN A 132 11.22 -7.46 -11.93
CA ASN A 132 10.55 -7.73 -10.66
C ASN A 132 11.29 -7.01 -9.54
N ASN A 133 10.68 -5.97 -8.99
CA ASN A 133 11.14 -5.22 -7.84
C ASN A 133 10.20 -5.49 -6.65
N HIS A 134 10.66 -6.31 -5.72
CA HIS A 134 9.86 -6.75 -4.57
C HIS A 134 10.49 -6.23 -3.29
N SER A 135 9.85 -5.24 -2.68
CA SER A 135 10.33 -4.63 -1.42
C SER A 135 11.81 -4.22 -1.48
N ALA A 136 12.23 -3.73 -2.65
CA ALA A 136 13.63 -3.45 -2.98
C ALA A 136 13.74 -2.11 -3.71
N THR A 137 14.97 -1.60 -3.86
CA THR A 137 15.19 -0.25 -4.40
C THR A 137 15.98 -0.29 -5.71
N LEU A 138 15.41 0.32 -6.75
CA LEU A 138 16.11 0.76 -7.95
C LEU A 138 16.19 2.30 -7.91
N GLU A 139 17.40 2.85 -7.91
CA GLU A 139 17.59 4.29 -7.77
C GLU A 139 18.70 4.84 -8.67
N SER A 140 18.47 6.06 -9.17
CA SER A 140 19.46 6.88 -9.86
C SER A 140 19.39 8.28 -9.29
N ALA A 141 20.51 8.88 -8.90
CA ALA A 141 20.56 10.29 -8.53
C ALA A 141 20.41 11.20 -9.77
N GLY A 142 20.77 10.71 -10.96
CA GLY A 142 20.56 11.37 -12.24
C GLY A 142 19.31 10.92 -13.00
N ASP A 143 19.42 10.94 -14.32
CA ASP A 143 18.39 10.48 -15.24
C ASP A 143 18.28 8.95 -15.24
N MET A 144 17.05 8.46 -15.30
CA MET A 144 16.75 7.03 -15.40
C MET A 144 15.92 6.73 -16.66
N VAL A 145 16.32 5.71 -17.42
CA VAL A 145 15.60 5.20 -18.59
C VAL A 145 15.33 3.70 -18.43
N LEU A 146 14.06 3.32 -18.49
CA LEU A 146 13.60 1.95 -18.35
C LEU A 146 12.88 1.50 -19.64
N ASP A 147 13.59 0.77 -20.50
CA ASP A 147 13.03 0.12 -21.69
C ASP A 147 12.76 -1.37 -21.36
N ILE A 148 11.56 -1.67 -20.84
CA ILE A 148 11.25 -2.98 -20.23
C ILE A 148 9.81 -3.38 -20.60
N GLN A 149 9.60 -4.58 -21.16
CA GLN A 149 8.25 -5.03 -21.57
C GLN A 149 7.28 -5.07 -20.39
N GLN A 150 7.68 -5.64 -19.24
CA GLN A 150 6.86 -5.67 -18.03
C GLN A 150 7.64 -5.25 -16.79
N ILE A 151 7.07 -4.31 -16.03
CA ILE A 151 7.59 -3.88 -14.73
C ILE A 151 6.61 -4.29 -13.64
N ASN A 152 7.13 -4.91 -12.60
CA ASN A 152 6.43 -5.41 -11.43
C ASN A 152 7.06 -4.81 -10.18
N ASN A 153 6.44 -3.77 -9.62
CA ASN A 153 6.87 -3.11 -8.39
C ASN A 153 5.88 -3.43 -7.26
N TYR A 154 6.32 -4.27 -6.32
CA TYR A 154 5.48 -4.87 -5.27
C TYR A 154 6.02 -4.59 -3.87
N ASN A 155 5.10 -4.49 -2.93
CA ASN A 155 5.34 -4.46 -1.49
C ASN A 155 4.95 -5.81 -0.90
N ASP A 156 5.92 -6.72 -0.83
CA ASP A 156 5.69 -8.09 -0.34
C ASP A 156 5.48 -8.15 1.18
N HIS A 157 5.76 -7.04 1.89
CA HIS A 157 5.70 -6.94 3.34
C HIS A 157 4.53 -6.08 3.85
N LEU A 158 3.52 -5.79 3.01
CA LEU A 158 2.33 -5.10 3.47
C LEU A 158 1.49 -6.03 4.36
N VAL A 159 1.42 -5.71 5.65
CA VAL A 159 0.57 -6.38 6.63
C VAL A 159 -0.46 -5.39 7.16
N THR A 160 -1.74 -5.76 7.15
CA THR A 160 -2.82 -4.98 7.74
C THR A 160 -3.53 -5.77 8.85
N LYS A 161 -4.14 -5.06 9.79
CA LYS A 161 -4.98 -5.65 10.84
C LYS A 161 -6.22 -4.79 11.06
N ASP A 162 -7.34 -5.44 11.37
CA ASP A 162 -8.54 -4.75 11.81
C ASP A 162 -8.43 -4.46 13.32
N VAL A 163 -8.51 -3.18 13.68
CA VAL A 163 -8.35 -2.67 15.04
C VAL A 163 -9.66 -2.06 15.51
N MET A 164 -10.11 -2.46 16.70
CA MET A 164 -11.21 -1.78 17.38
C MET A 164 -10.71 -0.42 17.89
N VAL A 165 -11.24 0.65 17.30
CA VAL A 165 -10.85 2.04 17.63
C VAL A 165 -11.86 2.74 18.53
N GLU A 166 -13.10 2.23 18.59
CA GLU A 166 -14.13 2.73 19.50
C GLU A 166 -14.92 1.55 20.07
N GLN A 167 -15.17 1.60 21.38
CA GLN A 167 -16.20 0.81 22.03
C GLN A 167 -16.90 1.69 23.06
N SER A 168 -18.11 2.16 22.73
CA SER A 168 -18.83 3.13 23.56
C SER A 168 -20.29 2.74 23.75
N TRP A 169 -20.83 3.02 24.93
CA TRP A 169 -22.27 2.96 25.15
C TRP A 169 -22.91 4.27 24.67
N ARG A 170 -24.00 4.16 23.92
CA ARG A 170 -24.76 5.28 23.38
C ARG A 170 -26.18 5.25 23.92
N HIS A 171 -26.66 6.40 24.37
CA HIS A 171 -28.04 6.64 24.74
C HIS A 171 -28.53 7.88 24.02
N GLU A 172 -29.42 7.70 23.06
CA GLU A 172 -29.82 8.76 22.14
C GLU A 172 -31.34 8.80 21.94
N ALA A 173 -31.87 9.94 21.50
CA ALA A 173 -33.25 10.08 21.05
C ALA A 173 -33.36 10.71 19.65
N ALA A 174 -34.40 10.34 18.91
CA ALA A 174 -34.81 11.04 17.69
C ALA A 174 -36.33 11.15 17.60
N LEU A 175 -36.84 12.30 17.14
CA LEU A 175 -38.25 12.46 16.81
C LEU A 175 -38.61 11.59 15.60
N LYS A 176 -39.86 11.15 15.52
CA LYS A 176 -40.33 10.38 14.36
C LYS A 176 -40.17 11.19 13.08
N GLY A 177 -39.54 10.58 12.07
CA GLY A 177 -39.27 11.21 10.77
C GLY A 177 -37.98 12.03 10.74
N SER A 178 -37.30 12.25 11.88
CA SER A 178 -35.99 12.88 11.93
C SER A 178 -34.88 11.85 11.71
N VAL A 179 -33.84 12.25 10.97
CA VAL A 179 -32.58 11.50 10.84
C VAL A 179 -31.56 11.89 11.92
N GLN A 180 -31.76 13.03 12.57
CA GLN A 180 -30.87 13.54 13.61
C GLN A 180 -31.19 12.87 14.95
N ARG A 181 -30.14 12.39 15.62
CA ARG A 181 -30.19 11.85 16.97
C ARG A 181 -29.46 12.78 17.93
N PHE A 182 -30.00 12.93 19.13
CA PHE A 182 -29.41 13.71 20.20
C PHE A 182 -29.08 12.83 21.39
N ASP A 183 -28.06 13.20 22.15
CA ASP A 183 -27.74 12.54 23.43
C ASP A 183 -28.94 12.62 24.36
N TRP A 184 -29.36 11.48 24.91
CA TRP A 184 -30.53 11.38 25.77
C TRP A 184 -30.47 12.28 27.00
N SER A 185 -29.26 12.53 27.54
CA SER A 185 -29.06 13.40 28.71
C SER A 185 -29.49 14.85 28.47
N LEU A 186 -29.56 15.26 27.21
CA LEU A 186 -29.97 16.61 26.81
C LEU A 186 -31.45 16.67 26.37
N VAL A 187 -32.16 15.54 26.36
CA VAL A 187 -33.55 15.45 25.93
C VAL A 187 -34.47 15.64 27.13
N ASP A 188 -35.28 16.69 27.10
CA ASP A 188 -36.28 16.91 28.14
C ASP A 188 -37.55 16.11 27.84
N THR A 189 -37.84 15.14 28.72
CA THR A 189 -39.05 14.29 28.69
C THR A 189 -39.98 14.55 29.89
N SER A 190 -39.73 15.63 30.64
CA SER A 190 -40.45 15.99 31.86
C SER A 190 -41.84 16.55 31.57
N TYR A 191 -42.04 17.18 30.41
CA TYR A 191 -43.33 17.73 30.02
C TYR A 191 -44.34 16.60 29.75
N LYS A 192 -45.48 16.69 30.44
CA LYS A 192 -46.67 15.88 30.14
C LYS A 192 -47.82 16.78 29.75
N ASN A 193 -48.47 16.49 28.65
CA ASN A 193 -49.70 17.18 28.30
C ASN A 193 -50.85 16.78 29.27
N LYS A 194 -52.00 17.47 29.19
CA LYS A 194 -53.19 17.16 30.02
C LYS A 194 -53.74 15.74 29.88
N TYR A 195 -53.27 14.99 28.88
CA TYR A 195 -53.62 13.60 28.63
C TYR A 195 -52.53 12.63 29.10
N GLY A 196 -51.48 13.10 29.79
CA GLY A 196 -50.40 12.26 30.32
C GLY A 196 -49.43 11.73 29.26
N VAL A 197 -49.44 12.28 28.05
CA VAL A 197 -48.50 11.95 26.98
C VAL A 197 -47.18 12.68 27.24
N HIS A 198 -46.07 11.97 27.16
CA HIS A 198 -44.74 12.55 27.27
C HIS A 198 -44.32 13.13 25.92
N ASP A 199 -43.89 14.39 25.93
CA ASP A 199 -43.24 14.99 24.79
C ASP A 199 -41.72 14.84 24.98
N ALA A 200 -40.99 14.61 23.90
CA ALA A 200 -39.54 14.79 23.87
C ALA A 200 -39.24 16.17 23.30
N ILE A 201 -38.54 17.01 24.08
CA ILE A 201 -38.00 18.29 23.65
C ILE A 201 -36.49 18.09 23.45
N MET A 202 -36.04 18.26 22.21
CA MET A 202 -34.65 18.09 21.80
C MET A 202 -33.84 19.36 22.09
N PRO A 203 -32.50 19.28 22.14
CA PRO A 203 -31.62 20.42 22.44
C PRO A 203 -31.70 21.56 21.42
N ASP A 204 -32.14 21.27 20.20
CA ASP A 204 -32.37 22.25 19.13
C ASP A 204 -33.74 22.96 19.25
N GLY A 205 -34.52 22.64 20.29
CA GLY A 205 -35.86 23.17 20.53
C GLY A 205 -36.98 22.42 19.80
N SER A 206 -36.66 21.44 18.95
CA SER A 206 -37.66 20.62 18.29
C SER A 206 -38.39 19.74 19.31
N ARG A 207 -39.67 19.45 19.06
CA ARG A 207 -40.54 18.77 20.02
C ARG A 207 -41.53 17.83 19.34
N GLY A 208 -41.79 16.68 19.96
CA GLY A 208 -42.83 15.76 19.50
C GLY A 208 -43.29 14.79 20.58
N ASP A 209 -44.52 14.31 20.43
CA ASP A 209 -45.18 13.30 21.28
C ASP A 209 -44.98 11.86 20.76
N GLU A 210 -44.24 11.72 19.66
CA GLU A 210 -43.82 10.44 19.09
C GLU A 210 -42.33 10.46 18.74
N PHE A 211 -41.55 9.63 19.41
CA PHE A 211 -40.08 9.61 19.31
C PHE A 211 -39.51 8.22 19.57
N TYR A 212 -38.22 8.07 19.26
CA TYR A 212 -37.47 6.84 19.42
C TYR A 212 -36.31 7.07 20.39
N GLU A 213 -36.22 6.21 21.39
CA GLU A 213 -35.07 6.09 22.29
C GLU A 213 -34.18 4.95 21.80
N TYR A 214 -32.88 5.17 21.79
CA TYR A 214 -31.87 4.19 21.41
C TYR A 214 -30.90 3.99 22.57
N GLN A 215 -30.71 2.75 22.97
CA GLN A 215 -29.70 2.36 23.96
C GLN A 215 -28.90 1.21 23.36
N TYR A 216 -27.64 1.44 23.03
CA TYR A 216 -26.83 0.47 22.31
C TYR A 216 -25.34 0.63 22.57
N GLN A 217 -24.62 -0.47 22.38
CA GLN A 217 -23.17 -0.46 22.31
C GLN A 217 -22.76 -0.21 20.85
N ARG A 218 -21.94 0.82 20.63
CA ARG A 218 -21.27 1.10 19.37
C ARG A 218 -19.85 0.54 19.41
N THR A 219 -19.52 -0.24 18.40
CA THR A 219 -18.16 -0.70 18.14
C THR A 219 -17.72 -0.19 16.78
N VAL A 220 -16.56 0.46 16.70
CA VAL A 220 -15.93 0.88 15.44
C VAL A 220 -14.64 0.11 15.24
N VAL A 221 -14.53 -0.54 14.09
CA VAL A 221 -13.34 -1.30 13.67
C VAL A 221 -12.76 -0.66 12.41
N GLU A 222 -11.46 -0.45 12.40
CA GLU A 222 -10.72 0.15 11.28
C GLU A 222 -9.53 -0.72 10.88
N THR A 223 -9.30 -0.86 9.57
CA THR A 223 -8.08 -1.48 9.05
C THR A 223 -6.88 -0.55 9.24
N GLN A 224 -5.82 -1.03 9.89
CA GLN A 224 -4.57 -0.32 10.12
C GLN A 224 -3.39 -1.09 9.52
N VAL A 225 -2.41 -0.36 8.98
CA VAL A 225 -1.13 -0.93 8.51
C VAL A 225 -0.27 -1.30 9.72
N VAL A 226 0.29 -2.52 9.71
CA VAL A 226 1.19 -3.06 10.74
C VAL A 226 2.63 -3.00 10.27
N GLU A 227 2.85 -3.43 9.03
CA GLU A 227 4.15 -3.51 8.39
C GLU A 227 3.99 -3.11 6.92
N SER A 228 5.03 -2.51 6.35
CA SER A 228 5.08 -2.13 4.95
C SER A 228 6.54 -1.91 4.57
N ASP A 229 6.96 -2.52 3.48
CA ASP A 229 8.27 -2.27 2.87
C ASP A 229 8.08 -2.19 1.35
N PRO A 230 7.76 -0.98 0.83
CA PRO A 230 7.40 -0.80 -0.56
C PRO A 230 8.59 -1.04 -1.48
N GLY A 231 8.32 -1.64 -2.65
CA GLY A 231 9.24 -1.54 -3.77
C GLY A 231 9.39 -0.08 -4.23
N LYS A 232 10.62 0.35 -4.51
CA LYS A 232 10.95 1.73 -4.89
C LYS A 232 11.68 1.79 -6.23
N ILE A 233 11.18 2.64 -7.13
CA ILE A 233 11.85 3.05 -8.36
C ILE A 233 12.00 4.58 -8.32
N LEU A 234 13.24 5.06 -8.16
CA LEU A 234 13.53 6.45 -7.83
C LEU A 234 14.51 7.05 -8.83
N SER A 235 14.17 8.19 -9.42
CA SER A 235 15.10 9.01 -10.20
C SER A 235 15.21 10.39 -9.57
N GLY A 236 16.43 10.86 -9.31
CA GLY A 236 16.69 12.21 -8.83
C GLY A 236 16.45 13.29 -9.89
N ALA A 237 16.51 12.93 -11.16
CA ALA A 237 16.18 13.80 -12.29
C ALA A 237 15.00 13.22 -13.10
N ARG A 238 15.15 13.08 -14.42
CA ARG A 238 14.08 12.62 -15.31
C ARG A 238 13.99 11.10 -15.29
N LEU A 239 12.77 10.57 -15.17
CA LEU A 239 12.46 9.15 -15.33
C LEU A 239 11.66 8.93 -16.61
N ILE A 240 12.20 8.13 -17.53
CA ILE A 240 11.48 7.64 -18.71
C ILE A 240 11.19 6.17 -18.56
N ILE A 241 9.93 5.78 -18.74
CA ILE A 241 9.49 4.39 -18.70
C ILE A 241 8.77 4.04 -20.00
N ASN A 242 9.37 3.12 -20.76
CA ASN A 242 8.77 2.54 -21.95
C ASN A 242 8.45 1.07 -21.69
N SER A 243 7.16 0.77 -21.51
CA SER A 243 6.70 -0.54 -21.07
C SER A 243 5.35 -0.94 -21.67
N ASP A 244 5.16 -2.24 -21.91
CA ASP A 244 3.83 -2.74 -22.28
C ASP A 244 2.92 -2.78 -21.05
N LYS A 245 3.46 -3.15 -19.89
CA LYS A 245 2.72 -3.26 -18.63
C LYS A 245 3.54 -2.81 -17.43
N LEU A 246 3.01 -1.87 -16.66
CA LEU A 246 3.55 -1.44 -15.38
C LEU A 246 2.57 -1.73 -14.26
N ASN A 247 3.00 -2.57 -13.32
CA ASN A 247 2.30 -2.90 -12.11
C ASN A 247 3.00 -2.22 -10.92
N ASN A 248 2.32 -1.32 -10.24
CA ASN A 248 2.77 -0.69 -9.00
C ASN A 248 1.73 -0.95 -7.91
N TYR A 249 2.04 -1.88 -7.02
CA TYR A 249 1.13 -2.32 -5.96
C TYR A 249 1.70 -1.99 -4.60
N ASP A 250 1.01 -1.10 -3.87
CA ASP A 250 1.41 -0.64 -2.53
C ASP A 250 2.87 -0.14 -2.46
N SER A 251 3.35 0.38 -3.60
CA SER A 251 4.76 0.66 -3.87
C SER A 251 4.94 2.05 -4.49
N GLN A 252 6.19 2.46 -4.71
CA GLN A 252 6.54 3.84 -5.07
C GLN A 252 7.34 3.91 -6.37
N ILE A 253 6.95 4.84 -7.24
CA ILE A 253 7.70 5.26 -8.42
C ILE A 253 7.76 6.79 -8.40
N ILE A 254 8.97 7.35 -8.32
CA ILE A 254 9.18 8.78 -8.10
C ILE A 254 10.25 9.31 -9.06
N ALA A 255 9.96 10.46 -9.67
CA ALA A 255 10.93 11.24 -10.43
C ALA A 255 11.10 12.62 -9.77
N GLY A 256 12.34 13.05 -9.55
CA GLY A 256 12.66 14.39 -9.06
C GLY A 256 12.46 15.47 -10.11
N GLY A 257 12.49 15.08 -11.39
CA GLY A 257 12.16 15.90 -12.55
C GLY A 257 10.91 15.40 -13.29
N ALA A 258 10.98 15.38 -14.61
CA ALA A 258 9.88 14.90 -15.44
C ALA A 258 9.75 13.36 -15.36
N LEU A 259 8.53 12.87 -15.14
CA LEU A 259 8.16 11.47 -15.34
C LEU A 259 7.43 11.34 -16.68
N GLY A 260 7.95 10.51 -17.58
CA GLY A 260 7.37 10.33 -18.92
C GLY A 260 7.66 8.96 -19.53
N GLY A 261 7.37 8.82 -20.81
CA GLY A 261 7.53 7.59 -21.59
C GLY A 261 6.21 7.06 -22.12
N VAL A 262 6.22 5.82 -22.61
CA VAL A 262 5.05 5.14 -23.19
C VAL A 262 4.75 3.88 -22.39
N ILE A 263 3.63 3.88 -21.67
CA ILE A 263 3.15 2.73 -20.91
C ILE A 263 1.84 2.25 -21.55
N GLY A 264 1.78 0.98 -21.97
CA GLY A 264 0.58 0.38 -22.54
C GLY A 264 -0.54 0.23 -21.50
N GLU A 265 -0.27 -0.53 -20.44
CA GLU A 265 -1.17 -0.76 -19.30
C GLU A 265 -0.48 -0.31 -17.99
N LEU A 266 -1.12 0.59 -17.24
CA LEU A 266 -0.65 1.07 -15.94
C LEU A 266 -1.62 0.65 -14.83
N ASN A 267 -1.18 -0.26 -13.96
CA ASN A 267 -1.89 -0.66 -12.75
C ASN A 267 -1.21 -0.03 -11.53
N ASN A 268 -1.71 1.11 -11.07
CA ASN A 268 -1.27 1.74 -9.83
C ASN A 268 -2.33 1.51 -8.75
N VAL A 269 -2.13 0.49 -7.91
CA VAL A 269 -3.15 0.01 -6.98
C VAL A 269 -2.61 0.03 -5.55
N ALA A 270 -3.39 0.64 -4.65
CA ALA A 270 -3.11 0.63 -3.22
C ALA A 270 -4.16 -0.21 -2.49
N THR A 271 -3.74 -0.90 -1.44
CA THR A 271 -4.59 -1.62 -0.50
C THR A 271 -5.41 -0.60 0.30
N THR A 272 -6.73 -0.64 0.11
CA THR A 272 -7.68 0.24 0.80
C THR A 272 -8.12 -0.35 2.13
N GLY A 273 -7.97 0.42 3.21
CA GLY A 273 -8.57 0.09 4.51
C GLY A 273 -10.08 0.30 4.56
N LYS A 274 -10.75 -0.29 5.57
CA LYS A 274 -12.18 -0.12 5.82
C LYS A 274 -12.43 0.39 7.23
N ARG A 275 -13.52 1.15 7.41
CA ARG A 275 -14.09 1.50 8.72
C ARG A 275 -15.50 0.92 8.83
N VAL A 276 -15.73 0.09 9.83
CA VAL A 276 -17.02 -0.58 10.07
C VAL A 276 -17.55 -0.15 11.44
N THR A 277 -18.74 0.46 11.44
CA THR A 277 -19.47 0.78 12.68
C THR A 277 -20.58 -0.24 12.89
N THR A 278 -20.61 -0.84 14.08
CA THR A 278 -21.64 -1.81 14.48
C THR A 278 -22.34 -1.29 15.74
N ASP A 279 -23.66 -1.07 15.63
CA ASP A 279 -24.51 -0.69 16.74
C ASP A 279 -25.39 -1.88 17.15
N VAL A 280 -25.28 -2.31 18.41
CA VAL A 280 -26.07 -3.43 18.96
C VAL A 280 -26.78 -2.98 20.23
N GLY A 281 -28.11 -3.03 20.21
CA GLY A 281 -28.92 -2.70 21.37
C GLY A 281 -30.40 -2.66 21.09
N THR A 282 -31.09 -1.76 21.79
CA THR A 282 -32.54 -1.67 21.78
C THR A 282 -33.03 -0.31 21.33
N GLN A 283 -34.10 -0.32 20.54
CA GLN A 283 -34.87 0.84 20.17
C GLN A 283 -36.23 0.76 20.88
N THR A 284 -36.61 1.83 21.57
CA THR A 284 -37.94 1.98 22.18
C THR A 284 -38.69 3.08 21.45
N ARG A 285 -39.82 2.75 20.83
CA ARG A 285 -40.73 3.76 20.25
C ARG A 285 -41.71 4.21 21.33
N TRP A 286 -41.77 5.51 21.56
CA TRP A 286 -42.71 6.20 22.45
C TRP A 286 -43.80 6.85 21.59
N TYR A 287 -45.08 6.66 21.93
CA TYR A 287 -46.21 7.19 21.16
C TYR A 287 -47.49 7.34 21.99
N GLU A 288 -48.34 8.30 21.59
CA GLU A 288 -49.70 8.44 22.11
C GLU A 288 -50.59 7.26 21.66
N LYS A 289 -51.21 6.54 22.61
CA LYS A 289 -52.35 5.68 22.28
C LYS A 289 -53.66 6.36 22.67
N ARG A 290 -54.42 6.75 21.65
CA ARG A 290 -55.80 7.20 21.84
C ARG A 290 -56.71 6.01 22.15
N PRO A 291 -57.65 6.13 23.10
CA PRO A 291 -58.64 5.09 23.34
C PRO A 291 -59.43 4.83 22.05
N ALA A 292 -59.61 3.56 21.69
CA ALA A 292 -60.51 3.21 20.61
C ALA A 292 -61.89 3.80 20.95
N ALA A 293 -62.47 4.57 20.02
CA ALA A 293 -63.83 5.05 20.17
C ALA A 293 -64.75 3.83 20.22
N ARG A 294 -65.19 3.41 21.40
CA ARG A 294 -66.38 2.58 21.50
C ARG A 294 -67.53 3.44 20.97
N LEU A 295 -68.20 2.97 19.92
CA LEU A 295 -69.54 3.44 19.53
C LEU A 295 -70.51 3.12 20.67
N ALA A 296 -70.49 3.91 21.75
CA ALA A 296 -71.46 3.87 22.82
C ALA A 296 -71.39 5.16 23.65
N ALA A 297 -72.47 5.96 23.53
CA ALA A 297 -72.98 7.07 24.36
C ALA A 297 -72.00 8.18 24.86
N PRO A 298 -72.43 9.46 24.91
CA PRO A 298 -71.58 10.55 25.36
C PRO A 298 -71.31 10.43 26.87
N LYS A 299 -70.05 10.18 27.24
CA LYS A 299 -69.57 10.35 28.61
C LYS A 299 -69.39 11.83 28.94
N PRO A 300 -69.60 12.27 30.19
CA PRO A 300 -69.41 13.66 30.61
C PRO A 300 -67.98 14.14 30.33
N ALA A 301 -67.82 15.45 30.19
CA ALA A 301 -66.57 16.14 29.88
C ALA A 301 -65.56 16.00 31.02
N GLY A 302 -64.88 14.86 31.07
CA GLY A 302 -63.83 14.54 32.02
C GLY A 302 -63.34 13.13 31.73
N GLU A 303 -62.08 13.01 31.31
CA GLU A 303 -61.35 11.75 31.15
C GLU A 303 -61.60 10.93 29.86
N LYS A 304 -61.27 11.52 28.70
CA LYS A 304 -60.56 10.74 27.67
C LYS A 304 -59.07 10.86 27.96
N LYS A 305 -58.54 10.00 28.84
CA LYS A 305 -57.08 9.94 29.07
C LYS A 305 -56.46 9.17 27.91
N ALA A 306 -55.64 9.85 27.12
CA ALA A 306 -54.66 9.14 26.31
C ALA A 306 -53.66 8.48 27.27
N ALA A 307 -53.00 7.41 26.83
CA ALA A 307 -51.95 6.79 27.61
C ALA A 307 -50.67 6.82 26.79
N ASN A 308 -49.56 7.12 27.46
CA ASN A 308 -48.25 6.94 26.86
C ASN A 308 -47.98 5.44 26.70
N MET A 309 -47.61 5.00 25.50
CA MET A 309 -47.22 3.62 25.24
C MET A 309 -45.79 3.56 24.73
N ASN A 310 -45.11 2.48 25.09
CA ASN A 310 -43.83 2.14 24.52
C ASN A 310 -43.86 0.78 23.81
N ARG A 311 -43.03 0.63 22.79
CA ARG A 311 -42.71 -0.66 22.18
C ARG A 311 -41.21 -0.77 22.02
N ARG A 312 -40.60 -1.71 22.75
CA ARG A 312 -39.18 -2.01 22.65
C ARG A 312 -38.93 -3.09 21.62
N ARG A 313 -37.90 -2.90 20.79
CA ARG A 313 -37.42 -3.89 19.83
C ARG A 313 -35.90 -3.94 19.88
N TRP A 314 -35.36 -5.14 19.69
CA TRP A 314 -33.95 -5.31 19.40
C TRP A 314 -33.68 -4.90 17.95
N PHE A 315 -32.59 -4.18 17.71
CA PHE A 315 -32.07 -3.99 16.37
C PHE A 315 -30.69 -4.65 16.25
N ARG A 316 -30.46 -5.27 15.09
CA ARG A 316 -29.23 -5.99 14.71
C ARG A 316 -28.46 -5.16 13.67
N PRO A 317 -27.17 -5.47 13.42
CA PRO A 317 -26.17 -4.49 12.97
C PRO A 317 -26.62 -3.71 11.75
N SER A 318 -26.69 -2.40 11.88
CA SER A 318 -26.66 -1.51 10.73
C SER A 318 -25.19 -1.48 10.28
N ILE A 319 -24.80 -2.34 9.34
CA ILE A 319 -23.49 -2.19 8.69
C ILE A 319 -23.59 -0.93 7.84
N CYS A 320 -23.21 0.22 8.41
CA CYS A 320 -22.90 1.38 7.60
C CYS A 320 -21.56 1.08 6.92
N LYS A 321 -21.63 0.57 5.69
CA LYS A 321 -20.48 0.63 4.78
C LYS A 321 -20.36 2.09 4.33
N PRO A 322 -19.14 2.66 4.29
CA PRO A 322 -18.92 3.92 3.60
C PRO A 322 -19.33 3.82 2.12
#